data_AF-A0A495TW50-F1
#
_entry.id   AF-A0A495TW50-F1
#
_cell.length_a   1.000
_cell.length_b   1.000
_cell.length_c   1.000
_cell.angle_alpha   90.00
_cell.angle_beta   90.00
_cell.angle_gamma   90.00
#
_symmetry.space_group_name_H-M   'P 1'
#
loop_
_entity.id
_entity.type
_entity.pdbx_description
1 polymer ?
#
loop_
_entity_poly.entity_id
_entity_poly.type
_entity_poly.pdbx_seq_one_letter_code
_entity_poly.pdbx_strand_id
1 'polypeptide(L)'
;MKMVSQVGFGALLAAMTIGTAFAQMQPQPNDPSAPKTRAQVRADLIEWRAAGYDPLDWIDYPENAQRAGRIVAARRAQQAGGTLTQ
;
A
#
# COMPACT_ATOMS: atom_id res chain seq x y z
N MET A 1 -19.15 -11.25 46.72
CA MET A 1 -18.45 -10.04 46.22
C MET A 1 -17.10 -10.51 45.70
N LYS A 2 -16.71 -10.46 44.43
CA LYS A 2 -16.99 -9.52 43.34
C LYS A 2 -17.29 -10.30 42.05
N MET A 3 -18.43 -10.01 41.45
CA MET A 3 -18.76 -10.36 40.07
C MET A 3 -18.10 -9.31 39.17
N VAL A 4 -17.38 -9.72 38.12
CA VAL A 4 -17.15 -8.83 36.96
C VAL A 4 -17.29 -9.65 35.68
N SER A 5 -18.36 -9.32 34.98
CA SER A 5 -18.95 -9.92 33.78
C SER A 5 -18.00 -9.97 32.57
N GLN A 6 -17.92 -11.14 31.92
CA GLN A 6 -17.26 -11.39 30.63
C GLN A 6 -18.16 -11.07 29.41
N VAL A 7 -19.14 -10.17 29.55
CA VAL A 7 -20.07 -9.84 28.47
C VAL A 7 -20.03 -8.33 28.23
N GLY A 8 -19.19 -7.88 27.30
CA GLY A 8 -19.08 -6.43 27.07
C GLY A 8 -18.12 -5.91 25.99
N PHE A 9 -17.57 -6.74 25.10
CA PHE A 9 -16.70 -6.25 24.01
C PHE A 9 -17.06 -6.79 22.61
N GLY A 10 -18.25 -7.37 22.45
CA GLY A 10 -18.72 -7.92 21.18
C GLY A 10 -19.68 -7.03 20.38
N ALA A 11 -20.00 -5.82 20.84
CA ALA A 11 -21.21 -5.10 20.38
C ALA A 11 -21.03 -3.61 20.06
N LEU A 12 -19.88 -3.14 19.57
CA LEU A 12 -19.68 -1.72 19.26
C LEU A 12 -18.93 -1.37 17.96
N LEU A 13 -18.95 -2.25 16.96
CA LEU A 13 -18.54 -1.91 15.58
C LEU A 13 -19.53 -2.42 14.52
N ALA A 14 -20.78 -2.62 14.91
CA ALA A 14 -21.89 -2.90 13.99
C ALA A 14 -22.71 -1.63 13.73
N ALA A 15 -22.10 -0.59 13.14
CA ALA A 15 -22.83 0.55 12.57
C ALA A 15 -21.89 1.49 11.79
N MET A 16 -21.53 1.14 10.56
CA MET A 16 -21.11 2.14 9.57
C MET A 16 -21.69 1.80 8.19
N THR A 17 -22.93 2.26 8.04
CA THR A 17 -23.50 2.95 6.88
C THR A 17 -23.24 2.41 5.47
N ILE A 18 -24.34 1.92 4.91
CA ILE A 18 -24.76 1.83 3.50
C ILE A 18 -24.13 2.89 2.57
N GLY A 19 -23.62 2.43 1.42
CA GLY A 19 -23.95 3.04 0.13
C GLY A 19 -22.91 3.92 -0.58
N THR A 20 -21.93 3.32 -1.25
CA THR A 20 -21.63 3.65 -2.66
C THR A 20 -20.95 2.46 -3.32
N ALA A 21 -21.70 1.66 -4.08
CA ALA A 21 -21.13 0.64 -4.96
C ALA A 21 -20.52 1.32 -6.20
N PHE A 22 -19.41 2.03 -6.00
CA PHE A 22 -18.39 1.96 -7.05
C PHE A 22 -17.88 0.53 -7.01
N ALA A 23 -17.62 -0.09 -8.16
CA ALA A 23 -16.80 -1.29 -8.20
C ALA A 23 -15.43 -0.90 -7.62
N GLN A 24 -15.30 -0.98 -6.29
CA GLN A 24 -14.07 -0.85 -5.57
C GLN A 24 -13.31 -2.10 -6.00
N MET A 25 -12.60 -2.02 -7.13
CA MET A 25 -11.57 -2.98 -7.43
C MET A 25 -10.63 -2.87 -6.25
N GLN A 26 -10.77 -3.78 -5.30
CA GLN A 26 -9.84 -3.92 -4.21
C GLN A 26 -8.52 -4.20 -4.92
N PRO A 27 -7.61 -3.23 -5.00
CA PRO A 27 -6.37 -3.45 -5.68
C PRO A 27 -5.71 -4.53 -4.86
N GLN A 28 -5.53 -5.73 -5.44
CA GLN A 28 -4.58 -6.66 -4.89
C GLN A 28 -3.30 -5.83 -4.74
N PRO A 29 -2.74 -5.67 -3.52
CA PRO A 29 -1.70 -4.65 -3.26
C PRO A 29 -0.47 -4.78 -4.16
N ASN A 30 -0.35 -5.91 -4.86
CA ASN A 30 0.79 -6.27 -5.67
C ASN A 30 0.42 -6.97 -6.99
N ASP A 31 -0.80 -6.83 -7.53
CA ASP A 31 -1.03 -7.26 -8.92
C ASP A 31 -0.42 -6.21 -9.87
N PRO A 32 0.66 -6.53 -10.61
CA PRO A 32 1.29 -5.60 -11.54
C PRO A 32 0.37 -5.22 -12.71
N SER A 33 -0.69 -5.99 -12.97
CA SER A 33 -1.64 -5.76 -14.06
C SER A 33 -2.89 -4.98 -13.62
N ALA A 34 -3.09 -4.78 -12.30
CA ALA A 34 -4.25 -4.07 -11.80
C ALA A 34 -4.18 -2.56 -12.17
N PRO A 35 -5.28 -1.97 -12.66
CA PRO A 35 -5.36 -0.53 -12.88
C PRO A 35 -5.06 0.25 -11.60
N LYS A 36 -4.13 1.22 -11.70
CA LYS A 36 -3.81 2.12 -10.59
C LYS A 36 -4.69 3.37 -10.61
N THR A 37 -5.20 3.74 -9.45
CA THR A 37 -5.83 5.05 -9.25
C THR A 37 -4.79 6.17 -9.34
N ARG A 38 -5.22 7.40 -9.63
CA ARG A 38 -4.31 8.57 -9.67
C ARG A 38 -3.60 8.81 -8.33
N ALA A 39 -4.26 8.49 -7.22
CA ALA A 39 -3.66 8.59 -5.89
C ALA A 39 -2.52 7.57 -5.72
N GLN A 40 -2.73 6.32 -6.16
CA GLN A 40 -1.70 5.27 -6.12
C GLN A 40 -0.51 5.61 -7.01
N VAL A 41 -0.73 6.12 -8.23
CA VAL A 41 0.37 6.55 -9.12
C VAL A 41 1.21 7.66 -8.47
N ARG A 42 0.58 8.62 -7.78
CA ARG A 42 1.30 9.67 -7.05
C ARG A 42 2.10 9.09 -5.89
N ALA A 43 1.53 8.15 -5.14
CA ALA A 43 2.23 7.47 -4.05
C ALA A 43 3.43 6.67 -4.56
N ASP A 44 3.27 5.92 -5.65
CA ASP A 44 4.37 5.24 -6.33
C ASP A 44 5.46 6.24 -6.74
N LEU A 45 5.11 7.35 -7.38
CA LEU A 45 6.10 8.34 -7.82
C LEU A 45 6.90 8.95 -6.65
N ILE A 46 6.25 9.18 -5.51
CA ILE A 46 6.94 9.64 -4.29
C ILE A 46 7.96 8.59 -3.82
N GLU A 47 7.57 7.32 -3.79
CA GLU A 47 8.46 6.21 -3.40
C GLU A 47 9.67 6.09 -4.35
N TRP A 48 9.44 6.22 -5.65
CA TRP A 48 10.49 6.16 -6.68
C TRP A 48 11.44 7.35 -6.59
N ARG A 49 10.95 8.57 -6.34
CA ARG A 49 11.80 9.74 -6.09
C ARG A 49 12.63 9.57 -4.82
N ALA A 50 12.05 9.01 -3.76
CA ALA A 50 12.77 8.66 -2.54
C ALA A 50 13.78 7.50 -2.74
N ALA A 51 13.72 6.80 -3.87
CA ALA A 51 14.71 5.82 -4.31
C ALA A 51 15.76 6.40 -5.28
N GLY A 52 15.70 7.72 -5.55
CA GLY A 52 16.63 8.42 -6.43
C GLY A 52 16.23 8.48 -7.91
N TYR A 53 14.99 8.13 -8.26
CA TYR A 53 14.50 8.34 -9.63
C TYR A 53 14.30 9.83 -9.92
N ASP A 54 14.97 10.34 -10.94
CA ASP A 54 14.72 11.66 -11.52
C ASP A 54 14.21 11.51 -12.96
N PRO A 55 12.94 11.88 -13.25
CA PRO A 55 12.41 11.79 -14.61
C PRO A 55 13.02 12.80 -15.59
N LEU A 56 13.77 13.80 -15.12
CA LEU A 56 14.48 14.76 -15.97
C LEU A 56 15.92 14.36 -16.26
N ASP A 57 16.41 13.30 -15.62
CA ASP A 57 17.72 12.73 -15.89
C ASP A 57 17.63 11.75 -17.06
N TRP A 58 17.60 12.30 -18.26
CA TRP A 58 17.59 11.55 -19.52
C TRP A 58 19.00 11.10 -19.94
N ILE A 59 20.04 11.62 -19.29
CA ILE A 59 21.44 11.29 -19.58
C ILE A 59 21.75 9.89 -19.06
N ASP A 60 21.35 9.58 -17.83
CA ASP A 60 21.59 8.28 -17.19
C ASP A 60 20.36 7.35 -17.31
N TYR A 61 19.51 7.57 -18.31
CA TYR A 61 18.41 6.66 -18.63
C TYR A 61 18.90 5.52 -19.55
N PRO A 62 18.58 4.24 -19.24
CA PRO A 62 17.60 3.77 -18.25
C PRO A 62 18.17 3.41 -16.87
N GLU A 63 19.47 3.61 -16.62
CA GLU A 63 20.17 3.17 -15.42
C GLU A 63 19.56 3.76 -14.14
N ASN A 64 19.16 5.04 -14.16
CA ASN A 64 18.52 5.71 -13.04
C ASN A 64 17.19 5.04 -12.63
N ALA A 65 16.33 4.73 -13.61
CA ALA A 65 15.05 4.09 -13.43
C ALA A 65 15.23 2.65 -12.94
N GLN A 66 16.16 1.89 -13.52
CA GLN A 66 16.44 0.52 -13.10
C GLN A 66 16.99 0.46 -11.67
N ARG A 67 17.89 1.39 -11.30
CA ARG A 67 18.43 1.49 -9.94
C ARG A 67 17.32 1.78 -8.93
N ALA A 68 16.50 2.79 -9.18
CA ALA A 68 15.38 3.12 -8.31
C ALA A 68 14.38 1.95 -8.20
N GLY A 69 14.08 1.28 -9.32
CA GLY A 69 13.20 0.11 -9.36
C GLY A 69 13.68 -1.04 -8.48
N ARG A 70 14.98 -1.36 -8.48
CA ARG A 70 15.56 -2.38 -7.59
C ARG A 70 15.38 -2.01 -6.11
N ILE A 71 15.58 -0.74 -5.76
CA ILE A 71 15.43 -0.26 -4.39
C ILE A 71 13.96 -0.33 -3.94
N VAL A 72 13.03 0.12 -4.78
CA VAL A 72 11.58 0.06 -4.51
C VAL A 72 11.12 -1.39 -4.33
N ALA A 73 11.53 -2.29 -5.22
CA ALA A 73 11.19 -3.71 -5.11
C ALA A 73 11.70 -4.33 -3.79
N ALA A 74 12.93 -4.00 -3.39
CA ALA A 74 13.50 -4.47 -2.12
C ALA A 74 12.72 -3.94 -0.90
N ARG A 75 12.35 -2.65 -0.89
CA ARG A 75 11.54 -2.04 0.19
C ARG A 75 10.17 -2.72 0.32
N ARG A 76 9.48 -2.94 -0.80
CA ARG A 76 8.17 -3.61 -0.81
C ARG A 76 8.26 -5.07 -0.33
N ALA A 77 9.31 -5.79 -0.73
CA ALA A 77 9.55 -7.15 -0.24
C ALA A 77 9.77 -7.19 1.28
N GLN A 78 10.52 -6.23 1.85
CA GLN A 78 10.72 -6.12 3.29
C GLN A 78 9.42 -5.82 4.04
N GLN A 79 8.58 -4.92 3.51
CA GLN A 79 7.28 -4.60 4.09
C GLN A 79 6.34 -5.81 4.08
N ALA A 80 6.30 -6.56 2.97
CA ALA A 80 5.50 -7.79 2.87
C ALA A 80 5.98 -8.88 3.85
N GLY A 81 7.29 -9.03 4.04
CA GLY A 81 7.85 -9.96 5.03
C GLY A 81 7.54 -9.54 6.48
N GLY A 82 7.55 -8.23 6.77
CA GLY A 82 7.17 -7.69 8.08
C GLY A 82 5.70 -7.92 8.43
N THR A 83 4.80 -7.88 7.44
CA THR A 83 3.38 -8.18 7.66
C THR A 83 3.09 -9.66 7.91
N LEU A 84 3.96 -10.58 7.48
CA LEU A 84 3.79 -12.02 7.70
C LEU A 84 4.36 -12.50 9.05
N THR A 85 5.17 -11.67 9.72
CA THR A 85 5.86 -12.01 10.97
C THR A 85 5.20 -11.36 12.21
N GLN A 86 4.13 -10.59 12.02
CA GLN A 86 3.32 -9.97 13.07
C GLN A 86 1.98 -10.69 13.18
#